data_AF-A0A2I3RN06-F1
#
_entry.id   AF-A0A2I3RN06-F1
#
_cell.length_a   1.000
_cell.length_b   1.000
_cell.length_c   1.000
_cell.angle_alpha   90.00
_cell.angle_beta   90.00
_cell.angle_gamma   90.00
#
_symmetry.space_group_name_H-M   'P 1'
#
loop_
_entity.id
_entity.type
_entity.pdbx_description
1 polymer ?
#
loop_
_entity_poly.entity_id
_entity_poly.type
_entity_poly.pdbx_seq_one_letter_code
_entity_poly.pdbx_strand_id
1 'polypeptide(L)'
;LENCLMITLLELFDSEDPRERDYFKTVFHRIYGKFLGLRAFIQKQINNIFLRFVYETERFNGVAELLETLGSIINGFALPLKVLIPLHTVRSLSLFHAQLAYCTVHIRGLMKFWPKTCSQKEVTFLGELEEILDVIEPSQFVKIQEPLFKQIAKCVSSPHFQVAERALYYWNNEYIMSLIEENSNVILPIKFSSLYMISKEHWNPAIVALVYNVLKAFIEMNSTMFNEVTATHKSDCQIWKKLEDLELKRGLRCDGIIPT
;
A
#
# COMPACT_ATOMS: atom_id res chain seq x y z
N LEU A 1 -10.34 39.37 13.35
CA LEU A 1 -11.70 38.96 12.96
C LEU A 1 -11.69 37.78 11.98
N GLU A 2 -10.96 37.88 10.86
CA GLU A 2 -10.97 36.85 9.79
C GLU A 2 -10.53 35.45 10.26
N ASN A 3 -9.50 35.34 11.10
CA ASN A 3 -9.00 34.05 11.61
C ASN A 3 -9.97 33.38 12.60
N CYS A 4 -10.65 34.14 13.45
CA CYS A 4 -11.68 33.60 14.36
C CYS A 4 -12.88 33.06 13.58
N LEU A 5 -13.32 33.81 12.56
CA LEU A 5 -14.43 33.41 11.70
C LEU A 5 -14.10 32.13 10.92
N MET A 6 -12.83 31.95 10.53
CA MET A 6 -12.33 30.73 9.91
C MET A 6 -12.33 29.52 10.85
N ILE A 7 -11.95 29.70 12.12
CA ILE A 7 -11.99 28.62 13.12
C ILE A 7 -13.44 28.18 13.35
N THR A 8 -14.36 29.13 13.53
CA THR A 8 -15.79 28.82 13.69
C THR A 8 -16.36 28.12 12.46
N LEU A 9 -15.97 28.52 11.24
CA LEU A 9 -16.35 27.82 10.01
C LEU A 9 -15.86 26.38 9.96
N LEU A 10 -14.65 26.10 10.48
CA LEU A 10 -14.09 24.75 10.51
C LEU A 10 -14.76 23.86 11.57
N GLU A 11 -15.23 24.43 12.67
CA GLU A 11 -16.01 23.70 13.69
C GLU A 11 -17.37 23.23 13.13
N LEU A 12 -17.97 23.99 12.22
CA LEU A 12 -19.25 23.65 11.58
C LEU A 12 -19.17 22.41 10.67
N PHE A 13 -17.97 21.99 10.26
CA PHE A 13 -17.79 20.72 9.56
C PHE A 13 -18.09 19.50 10.45
N ASP A 14 -18.12 19.64 11.77
CA ASP A 14 -18.49 18.54 12.67
C ASP A 14 -20.01 18.33 12.82
N SER A 15 -20.83 19.06 12.04
CA SER A 15 -22.29 18.87 12.04
C SER A 15 -22.67 17.42 11.71
N GLU A 16 -23.70 16.89 12.38
CA GLU A 16 -24.24 15.55 12.10
C GLU A 16 -25.03 15.51 10.78
N ASP A 17 -25.60 16.64 10.32
CA ASP A 17 -26.38 16.71 9.09
C ASP A 17 -25.47 16.80 7.84
N PRO A 18 -25.48 15.81 6.94
CA PRO A 18 -24.66 15.84 5.71
C PRO A 18 -24.98 17.02 4.79
N ARG A 19 -26.21 17.55 4.82
CA ARG A 19 -26.62 18.69 3.97
C ARG A 19 -25.94 19.98 4.41
N GLU A 20 -25.80 20.16 5.71
CA GLU A 20 -25.07 21.30 6.28
C GLU A 20 -23.59 21.21 5.91
N ARG A 21 -22.99 20.02 6.05
CA ARG A 21 -21.58 19.78 5.68
C ARG A 21 -21.31 20.06 4.21
N ASP A 22 -22.19 19.62 3.30
CA ASP A 22 -22.04 19.88 1.85
C ASP A 22 -22.17 21.38 1.50
N TYR A 23 -23.05 22.09 2.21
CA TYR A 23 -23.15 23.55 2.10
C TYR A 23 -21.86 24.24 2.59
N PHE A 24 -21.36 23.84 3.76
CA PHE A 24 -20.10 24.36 4.32
C PHE A 24 -18.91 24.06 3.42
N LYS A 25 -18.83 22.87 2.84
CA LYS A 25 -17.83 22.49 1.82
C LYS A 25 -17.76 23.52 0.70
N THR A 26 -18.93 23.86 0.12
CA THR A 26 -19.02 24.81 -1.00
C THR A 26 -18.59 26.22 -0.59
N VAL A 27 -19.05 26.68 0.58
CA VAL A 27 -18.68 28.01 1.12
C VAL A 27 -17.18 28.09 1.42
N PHE A 28 -16.65 27.06 2.07
CA PHE A 28 -15.25 26.95 2.45
C PHE A 28 -14.32 26.94 1.23
N HIS A 29 -14.68 26.17 0.19
CA HIS A 29 -13.95 26.14 -1.08
C HIS A 29 -13.88 27.52 -1.74
N ARG A 30 -15.01 28.27 -1.75
CA ARG A 30 -15.05 29.64 -2.31
C ARG A 30 -14.20 30.62 -1.50
N ILE A 31 -14.22 30.54 -0.17
CA ILE A 31 -13.40 31.38 0.70
C ILE A 31 -11.91 31.09 0.45
N TYR A 32 -11.53 29.81 0.42
CA TYR A 32 -10.14 29.41 0.15
C TYR A 32 -9.65 29.88 -1.24
N GLY A 33 -10.50 29.80 -2.26
CA GLY A 33 -10.21 30.27 -3.61
C GLY A 33 -10.00 31.77 -3.69
N LYS A 34 -10.84 32.55 -2.99
CA LYS A 34 -10.86 34.02 -3.03
C LYS A 34 -9.79 34.68 -2.15
N PHE A 35 -9.46 34.10 -1.00
CA PHE A 35 -8.59 34.73 0.00
C PHE A 35 -7.23 34.02 0.09
N LEU A 36 -6.29 34.44 -0.77
CA LEU A 36 -4.94 33.85 -0.84
C LEU A 36 -4.16 33.93 0.48
N GLY A 37 -4.32 35.03 1.24
CA GLY A 37 -3.62 35.24 2.52
C GLY A 37 -4.05 34.30 3.65
N LEU A 38 -5.23 33.69 3.55
CA LEU A 38 -5.74 32.76 4.57
C LEU A 38 -5.31 31.31 4.30
N ARG A 39 -4.76 30.99 3.13
CA ARG A 39 -4.47 29.60 2.74
C ARG A 39 -3.54 28.87 3.70
N ALA A 40 -2.44 29.49 4.11
CA ALA A 40 -1.49 28.89 5.04
C ALA A 40 -2.12 28.66 6.43
N PHE A 41 -2.95 29.59 6.89
CA PHE A 41 -3.69 29.46 8.14
C PHE A 41 -4.71 28.32 8.07
N ILE A 42 -5.49 28.26 7.00
CA ILE A 42 -6.47 27.21 6.75
C ILE A 42 -5.82 25.83 6.71
N GLN A 43 -4.73 25.68 5.95
CA GLN A 43 -3.98 24.43 5.88
C GLN A 43 -3.47 23.99 7.26
N LYS A 44 -2.97 24.94 8.06
CA LYS A 44 -2.54 24.64 9.43
C LYS A 44 -3.68 24.17 10.32
N GLN A 45 -4.87 24.79 10.23
CA GLN A 45 -6.01 24.39 11.04
C GLN A 45 -6.59 23.05 10.63
N ILE A 46 -6.72 22.78 9.32
CA ILE A 46 -7.17 21.47 8.84
C ILE A 46 -6.17 20.38 9.27
N ASN A 47 -4.87 20.63 9.19
CA ASN A 47 -3.86 19.70 9.69
C ASN A 47 -4.02 19.42 11.19
N ASN A 48 -4.29 20.45 12.01
CA ASN A 48 -4.54 20.25 13.44
C ASN A 48 -5.80 19.42 13.70
N ILE A 49 -6.87 19.65 12.94
CA ILE A 49 -8.12 18.87 13.03
C ILE A 49 -7.85 17.40 12.71
N PHE A 50 -7.15 17.11 11.61
CA PHE A 50 -6.82 15.74 11.26
C PHE A 50 -5.85 15.08 12.25
N LEU A 51 -4.84 15.80 12.76
CA LEU A 51 -3.96 15.25 13.79
C LEU A 51 -4.74 14.92 15.05
N ARG A 52 -5.64 15.80 15.50
CA ARG A 52 -6.51 15.56 16.66
C ARG A 52 -7.48 14.41 16.42
N PHE A 53 -8.09 14.35 15.24
CA PHE A 53 -8.97 13.26 14.85
C PHE A 53 -8.23 11.92 14.91
N VAL A 54 -7.01 11.84 14.37
CA VAL A 54 -6.28 10.57 14.33
C VAL A 54 -5.69 10.19 15.70
N TYR A 55 -5.06 11.13 16.39
CA TYR A 55 -4.28 10.80 17.58
C TYR A 55 -5.06 10.91 18.89
N GLU A 56 -6.19 11.62 18.93
CA GLU A 56 -6.91 11.89 20.18
C GLU A 56 -8.35 11.35 20.18
N THR A 57 -9.17 11.72 19.20
CA THR A 57 -10.63 11.57 19.34
C THR A 57 -11.25 10.46 18.52
N GLU A 58 -10.67 10.10 17.36
CA GLU A 58 -11.26 9.25 16.31
C GLU A 58 -12.71 9.63 15.94
N ARG A 59 -13.13 10.86 16.26
CA ARG A 59 -14.50 11.34 16.06
C ARG A 59 -14.47 12.74 15.47
N PHE A 60 -14.90 12.83 14.22
CA PHE A 60 -15.16 14.06 13.48
C PHE A 60 -16.03 13.70 12.27
N ASN A 61 -17.16 14.38 12.08
CA ASN A 61 -18.14 14.01 11.04
C ASN A 61 -17.74 14.50 9.64
N GLY A 62 -17.04 15.63 9.55
CA GLY A 62 -16.72 16.31 8.29
C GLY A 62 -15.39 15.93 7.62
N VAL A 63 -14.81 14.78 7.97
CA VAL A 63 -13.50 14.35 7.41
C VAL A 63 -13.59 14.25 5.88
N ALA A 64 -14.67 13.67 5.36
CA ALA A 64 -14.86 13.45 3.93
C ALA A 64 -14.91 14.77 3.14
N GLU A 65 -15.70 15.72 3.62
CA GLU A 65 -15.93 17.02 2.98
C GLU A 65 -14.68 17.90 3.06
N LEU A 66 -13.92 17.83 4.16
CA LEU A 66 -12.61 18.49 4.27
C LEU A 66 -11.61 17.89 3.27
N LEU A 67 -11.55 16.57 3.13
CA LEU A 67 -10.69 15.89 2.17
C LEU A 67 -11.07 16.21 0.72
N GLU A 68 -12.37 16.28 0.40
CA GLU A 68 -12.85 16.67 -0.93
C GLU A 68 -12.48 18.12 -1.26
N THR A 69 -12.68 19.04 -0.31
CA THR A 69 -12.29 20.44 -0.50
C THR A 69 -10.78 20.56 -0.71
N LEU A 70 -10.00 19.85 0.10
CA LEU A 70 -8.56 19.77 -0.05
C LEU A 70 -8.18 19.19 -1.41
N GLY A 71 -8.82 18.09 -1.86
CA GLY A 71 -8.60 17.51 -3.19
C GLY A 71 -8.79 18.51 -4.33
N SER A 72 -9.89 19.27 -4.31
CA SER A 72 -10.17 20.35 -5.28
C SER A 72 -9.12 21.46 -5.26
N ILE A 73 -8.61 21.79 -4.07
CA ILE A 73 -7.59 22.81 -3.82
C ILE A 73 -6.17 22.35 -4.25
N ILE A 74 -5.87 21.05 -4.09
CA ILE A 74 -4.54 20.43 -4.29
C ILE A 74 -4.14 20.32 -5.76
N ASN A 75 -5.06 20.53 -6.71
CA ASN A 75 -4.67 20.74 -8.12
C ASN A 75 -3.62 21.86 -8.30
N GLY A 76 -3.31 22.66 -7.25
CA GLY A 76 -2.14 23.55 -7.19
C GLY A 76 -1.04 23.29 -6.15
N PHE A 77 -1.23 22.51 -5.07
CA PHE A 77 -0.19 22.35 -4.02
C PHE A 77 -0.26 21.03 -3.24
N ALA A 78 0.91 20.42 -3.03
CA ALA A 78 1.10 19.21 -2.24
C ALA A 78 0.53 19.32 -0.82
N LEU A 79 -0.49 18.51 -0.50
CA LEU A 79 -0.89 18.28 0.89
C LEU A 79 0.30 17.72 1.67
N PRO A 80 0.57 18.16 2.91
CA PRO A 80 1.65 17.55 3.68
C PRO A 80 1.32 16.10 4.00
N LEU A 81 1.95 15.21 3.23
CA LEU A 81 2.06 13.76 3.35
C LEU A 81 1.99 13.18 4.77
N LYS A 82 2.44 13.93 5.78
CA LYS A 82 2.48 13.52 7.20
C LYS A 82 1.11 13.32 7.84
N VAL A 83 0.05 13.92 7.31
CA VAL A 83 -1.31 13.88 7.90
C VAL A 83 -2.21 12.82 7.25
N LEU A 84 -1.87 12.38 6.03
CA LEU A 84 -2.62 11.35 5.32
C LEU A 84 -2.37 9.96 5.91
N ILE A 85 -1.13 9.62 6.26
CA ILE A 85 -0.78 8.27 6.77
C ILE A 85 -1.55 7.89 8.03
N PRO A 86 -1.72 8.77 9.04
CA PRO A 86 -2.50 8.43 10.22
C PRO A 86 -4.01 8.28 9.90
N LEU A 87 -4.55 9.01 8.92
CA LEU A 87 -5.98 8.89 8.50
C LEU A 87 -6.35 7.51 7.95
N HIS A 88 -5.38 6.75 7.41
CA HIS A 88 -5.59 5.36 6.95
C HIS A 88 -5.64 4.35 8.12
N THR A 89 -5.36 4.79 9.36
CA THR A 89 -5.40 3.91 10.53
C THR A 89 -6.74 3.95 11.28
N VAL A 90 -7.67 4.82 10.85
CA VAL A 90 -8.92 5.09 11.55
C VAL A 90 -10.02 4.15 11.07
N ARG A 91 -10.84 3.63 12.00
CA ARG A 91 -11.89 2.63 11.73
C ARG A 91 -12.97 3.08 10.75
N SER A 92 -13.13 4.39 10.54
CA SER A 92 -14.16 5.02 9.70
C SER A 92 -13.70 5.31 8.26
N LEU A 93 -12.59 4.71 7.82
CA LEU A 93 -11.98 4.95 6.50
C LEU A 93 -12.94 4.78 5.31
N SER A 94 -13.88 3.85 5.41
CA SER A 94 -14.86 3.56 4.34
C SER A 94 -15.73 4.76 3.95
N LEU A 95 -15.82 5.79 4.79
CA LEU A 95 -16.65 6.98 4.55
C LEU A 95 -16.01 8.02 3.62
N PHE A 96 -14.68 7.96 3.43
CA PHE A 96 -13.93 8.98 2.66
C PHE A 96 -12.86 8.37 1.74
N HIS A 97 -12.95 7.06 1.50
CA HIS A 97 -11.99 6.28 0.72
C HIS A 97 -11.88 6.75 -0.74
N ALA A 98 -13.02 7.02 -1.39
CA ALA A 98 -13.06 7.45 -2.80
C ALA A 98 -12.35 8.80 -3.04
N GLN A 99 -12.38 9.70 -2.06
CA GLN A 99 -11.73 11.01 -2.10
C GLN A 99 -10.23 10.93 -1.80
N LEU A 100 -9.81 9.92 -1.03
CA LEU A 100 -8.42 9.67 -0.66
C LEU A 100 -7.62 9.01 -1.80
N ALA A 101 -8.29 8.21 -2.64
CA ALA A 101 -7.68 7.42 -3.71
C ALA A 101 -6.99 8.23 -4.84
N TYR A 102 -7.07 9.56 -4.84
CA TYR A 102 -6.77 10.39 -6.02
C TYR A 102 -5.29 10.53 -6.45
N CYS A 103 -4.25 9.86 -5.90
CA CYS A 103 -2.92 9.91 -6.56
C CYS A 103 -1.85 8.94 -6.04
N THR A 104 -0.94 8.54 -6.93
CA THR A 104 0.34 7.79 -6.76
C THR A 104 1.20 8.13 -5.53
N VAL A 105 0.99 9.30 -4.94
CA VAL A 105 1.55 9.75 -3.66
C VAL A 105 1.08 8.86 -2.49
N HIS A 106 -0.15 8.34 -2.54
CA HIS A 106 -0.73 7.44 -1.54
C HIS A 106 -0.06 6.07 -1.52
N ILE A 107 0.18 5.46 -2.69
CA ILE A 107 0.80 4.13 -2.75
C ILE A 107 2.22 4.18 -2.18
N ARG A 108 3.01 5.20 -2.53
CA ARG A 108 4.35 5.38 -1.93
C ARG A 108 4.27 5.64 -0.42
N GLY A 109 3.23 6.32 0.05
CA GLY A 109 2.92 6.50 1.48
C GLY A 109 2.61 5.17 2.18
N LEU A 110 1.61 4.43 1.68
CA LEU A 110 1.22 3.10 2.18
C LEU A 110 2.41 2.16 2.25
N MET A 111 3.22 2.11 1.20
CA MET A 111 4.44 1.31 1.16
C MET A 111 5.48 1.72 2.20
N LYS A 112 5.61 3.03 2.49
CA LYS A 112 6.55 3.52 3.50
C LYS A 112 6.10 3.20 4.93
N PHE A 113 4.79 3.17 5.17
CA PHE A 113 4.20 2.98 6.49
C PHE A 113 3.53 1.61 6.66
N TRP A 114 3.96 0.63 5.86
CA TRP A 114 3.41 -0.72 5.89
C TRP A 114 3.47 -1.30 7.32
N PRO A 115 2.34 -1.78 7.87
CA PRO A 115 2.28 -2.30 9.23
C PRO A 115 3.15 -3.55 9.35
N LYS A 116 4.03 -3.59 10.35
CA LYS A 116 4.94 -4.72 10.60
C LYS A 116 4.57 -5.57 11.82
N THR A 117 3.73 -5.03 12.71
CA THR A 117 3.43 -5.61 14.02
C THR A 117 1.97 -6.02 14.20
N CYS A 118 1.10 -5.70 13.23
CA CYS A 118 -0.33 -5.97 13.31
C CYS A 118 -0.85 -6.54 11.99
N SER A 119 -1.06 -7.87 11.96
CA SER A 119 -1.53 -8.59 10.78
C SER A 119 -2.92 -8.14 10.32
N GLN A 120 -3.80 -7.75 11.26
CA GLN A 120 -5.12 -7.23 10.89
C GLN A 120 -5.02 -5.93 10.10
N LYS A 121 -4.13 -5.01 10.48
CA LYS A 121 -3.87 -3.78 9.73
C LYS A 121 -3.25 -4.08 8.37
N GLU A 122 -2.41 -5.10 8.29
CA GLU A 122 -1.83 -5.54 7.02
C GLU A 122 -2.89 -6.04 6.04
N VAL A 123 -3.87 -6.81 6.52
CA VAL A 123 -5.04 -7.24 5.72
C VAL A 123 -5.86 -6.04 5.25
N THR A 124 -6.08 -5.03 6.11
CA THR A 124 -6.79 -3.81 5.74
C THR A 124 -6.04 -3.02 4.66
N PHE A 125 -4.72 -2.84 4.81
CA PHE A 125 -3.87 -2.16 3.83
C PHE A 125 -3.85 -2.87 2.47
N LEU A 126 -3.90 -4.21 2.46
CA LEU A 126 -4.05 -4.98 1.23
C LEU A 126 -5.43 -4.74 0.58
N GLY A 127 -6.49 -4.57 1.37
CA GLY A 127 -7.79 -4.20 0.82
C GLY A 127 -7.78 -2.85 0.11
N GLU A 128 -7.27 -1.82 0.79
CA GLU A 128 -7.17 -0.46 0.24
C GLU A 128 -6.28 -0.43 -1.02
N LEU A 129 -5.16 -1.15 -0.98
CA LEU A 129 -4.25 -1.22 -2.11
C LEU A 129 -4.89 -1.88 -3.34
N GLU A 130 -5.73 -2.90 -3.15
CA GLU A 130 -6.51 -3.48 -4.25
C GLU A 130 -7.47 -2.47 -4.87
N GLU A 131 -8.25 -1.75 -4.05
CA GLU A 131 -9.18 -0.73 -4.54
C GLU A 131 -8.47 0.39 -5.32
N ILE A 132 -7.26 0.77 -4.90
CA ILE A 132 -6.44 1.74 -5.65
C ILE A 132 -5.94 1.15 -6.98
N LEU A 133 -5.54 -0.12 -6.99
CA LEU A 133 -5.09 -0.79 -8.22
C LEU A 133 -6.23 -1.00 -9.21
N ASP A 134 -7.48 -1.08 -8.76
CA ASP A 134 -8.65 -1.25 -9.63
C ASP A 134 -8.94 -0.02 -10.51
N VAL A 135 -8.42 1.15 -10.13
CA VAL A 135 -8.62 2.43 -10.84
C VAL A 135 -7.31 3.04 -11.37
N ILE A 136 -6.17 2.36 -11.19
CA ILE A 136 -4.86 2.92 -11.56
C ILE A 136 -4.66 2.91 -13.07
N GLU A 137 -4.19 4.01 -13.65
CA GLU A 137 -3.78 3.99 -15.06
C GLU A 137 -2.51 3.13 -15.27
N PRO A 138 -2.40 2.38 -16.39
CA PRO A 138 -1.21 1.57 -16.69
C PRO A 138 0.10 2.37 -16.67
N SER A 139 0.05 3.62 -17.15
CA SER A 139 1.20 4.54 -17.16
C SER A 139 1.73 4.87 -15.77
N GLN A 140 0.87 4.87 -14.75
CA GLN A 140 1.23 5.11 -13.36
C GLN A 140 1.65 3.81 -12.67
N PHE A 141 1.01 2.68 -13.01
CA PHE A 141 1.36 1.36 -12.51
C PHE A 141 2.83 1.00 -12.77
N VAL A 142 3.33 1.28 -13.99
CA VAL A 142 4.74 1.03 -14.36
C VAL A 142 5.73 1.71 -13.42
N LYS A 143 5.38 2.85 -12.81
CA LYS A 143 6.24 3.61 -11.90
C LYS A 143 6.31 3.03 -10.48
N ILE A 144 5.40 2.14 -10.13
CA ILE A 144 5.23 1.59 -8.78
C ILE A 144 5.30 0.06 -8.72
N GLN A 145 5.19 -0.63 -9.85
CA GLN A 145 5.09 -2.09 -9.93
C GLN A 145 6.21 -2.81 -9.18
N GLU A 146 7.46 -2.34 -9.29
CA GLU A 146 8.59 -2.96 -8.63
C GLU A 146 8.49 -2.94 -7.10
N PRO A 147 8.42 -1.76 -6.44
CA PRO A 147 8.30 -1.71 -4.99
C PRO A 147 7.01 -2.41 -4.54
N LEU A 148 5.89 -2.19 -5.24
CA LEU A 148 4.61 -2.82 -4.96
C LEU A 148 4.73 -4.34 -4.87
N PHE A 149 5.21 -4.99 -5.94
CA PHE A 149 5.28 -6.45 -6.00
C PHE A 149 6.36 -7.02 -5.07
N LYS A 150 7.42 -6.27 -4.74
CA LYS A 150 8.35 -6.61 -3.65
C LYS A 150 7.65 -6.65 -2.29
N GLN A 151 6.71 -5.75 -2.03
CA GLN A 151 5.94 -5.76 -0.78
C GLN A 151 4.88 -6.87 -0.77
N ILE A 152 4.13 -7.04 -1.87
CA ILE A 152 3.17 -8.15 -1.98
C ILE A 152 3.92 -9.49 -1.85
N ALA A 153 5.16 -9.61 -2.35
CA ALA A 153 5.96 -10.84 -2.19
C ALA A 153 6.16 -11.19 -0.70
N LYS A 154 6.47 -10.20 0.14
CA LYS A 154 6.58 -10.39 1.59
C LYS A 154 5.24 -10.77 2.23
N CYS A 155 4.14 -10.16 1.79
CA CYS A 155 2.80 -10.46 2.31
C CYS A 155 2.39 -11.90 1.99
N VAL A 156 2.68 -12.37 0.77
CA VAL A 156 2.41 -13.74 0.34
C VAL A 156 3.28 -14.74 1.11
N SER A 157 4.52 -14.38 1.44
CA SER A 157 5.42 -15.16 2.32
C SER A 157 5.14 -14.99 3.82
N SER A 158 4.08 -14.27 4.20
CA SER A 158 3.76 -14.06 5.62
C SER A 158 3.37 -15.37 6.29
N PRO A 159 3.85 -15.65 7.52
CA PRO A 159 3.40 -16.83 8.27
C PRO A 159 1.92 -16.75 8.68
N HIS A 160 1.33 -15.54 8.63
CA HIS A 160 -0.06 -15.31 8.98
C HIS A 160 -0.98 -15.57 7.78
N PHE A 161 -1.79 -16.62 7.86
CA PHE A 161 -2.56 -17.09 6.70
C PHE A 161 -3.49 -16.04 6.09
N GLN A 162 -4.18 -15.22 6.89
CA GLN A 162 -5.10 -14.19 6.36
C GLN A 162 -4.38 -13.14 5.52
N VAL A 163 -3.12 -12.82 5.85
CA VAL A 163 -2.32 -11.86 5.08
C VAL A 163 -1.90 -12.48 3.75
N ALA A 164 -1.39 -13.72 3.79
CA ALA A 164 -0.97 -14.44 2.59
C ALA A 164 -2.15 -14.68 1.64
N GLU A 165 -3.29 -15.14 2.18
CA GLU A 165 -4.53 -15.33 1.44
C GLU A 165 -5.02 -14.04 0.80
N ARG A 166 -5.13 -12.94 1.58
CA ARG A 166 -5.60 -11.66 1.06
C ARG A 166 -4.73 -11.12 -0.07
N ALA A 167 -3.42 -11.32 0.01
CA ALA A 167 -2.47 -10.91 -1.03
C ALA A 167 -2.55 -11.80 -2.28
N LEU A 168 -2.81 -13.11 -2.13
CA LEU A 168 -3.00 -14.03 -3.25
C LEU A 168 -4.31 -13.77 -4.01
N TYR A 169 -5.32 -13.21 -3.37
CA TYR A 169 -6.58 -12.87 -4.03
C TYR A 169 -6.47 -11.76 -5.09
N TYR A 170 -5.35 -11.03 -5.15
CA TYR A 170 -5.12 -10.04 -6.23
C TYR A 170 -5.13 -10.70 -7.61
N TRP A 171 -4.76 -11.97 -7.70
CA TRP A 171 -4.78 -12.73 -8.96
C TRP A 171 -6.20 -13.14 -9.41
N ASN A 172 -7.23 -12.88 -8.59
CA ASN A 172 -8.62 -13.06 -8.99
C ASN A 172 -9.24 -11.80 -9.57
N ASN A 173 -8.61 -10.62 -9.41
CA ASN A 173 -9.09 -9.38 -10.00
C ASN A 173 -8.62 -9.30 -11.47
N GLU A 174 -9.57 -9.26 -12.41
CA GLU A 174 -9.30 -9.25 -13.85
C GLU A 174 -8.47 -8.05 -14.28
N TYR A 175 -8.72 -6.87 -13.72
CA TYR A 175 -7.98 -5.67 -14.08
C TYR A 175 -6.53 -5.74 -13.59
N ILE A 176 -6.32 -6.12 -12.34
CA ILE A 176 -4.96 -6.32 -11.78
C ILE A 176 -4.21 -7.40 -12.57
N MET A 177 -4.91 -8.47 -12.96
CA MET A 177 -4.33 -9.54 -13.80
C MET A 177 -3.87 -9.02 -15.16
N SER A 178 -4.66 -8.18 -15.83
CA SER A 178 -4.25 -7.56 -17.10
C SER A 178 -3.00 -6.67 -16.94
N LEU A 179 -2.92 -5.88 -15.87
CA LEU A 179 -1.74 -5.07 -15.56
C LEU A 179 -0.50 -5.95 -15.29
N ILE A 180 -0.67 -7.10 -14.63
CA ILE A 180 0.41 -8.07 -14.39
C ILE A 180 0.88 -8.70 -15.71
N GLU A 181 -0.04 -9.04 -16.60
CA GLU A 181 0.28 -9.67 -17.89
C GLU A 181 1.12 -8.75 -18.77
N GLU A 182 0.69 -7.49 -18.93
CA GLU A 182 1.40 -6.45 -19.70
C GLU A 182 2.81 -6.18 -19.15
N ASN A 183 3.02 -6.40 -17.86
CA ASN A 183 4.28 -6.12 -17.16
C ASN A 183 4.99 -7.39 -16.64
N SER A 184 4.62 -8.55 -17.17
CA SER A 184 5.07 -9.87 -16.69
C SER A 184 6.59 -10.01 -16.66
N ASN A 185 7.31 -9.36 -17.59
CA ASN A 185 8.77 -9.37 -17.67
C ASN A 185 9.46 -8.82 -16.41
N VAL A 186 8.83 -7.89 -15.70
CA VAL A 186 9.38 -7.29 -14.47
C VAL A 186 8.82 -7.97 -13.23
N ILE A 187 7.52 -8.29 -13.25
CA ILE A 187 6.80 -8.81 -12.07
C ILE A 187 7.17 -10.27 -11.79
N LEU A 188 7.28 -11.11 -12.82
CA LEU A 188 7.51 -12.54 -12.66
C LEU A 188 8.84 -12.85 -11.96
N PRO A 189 10.00 -12.26 -12.34
CA PRO A 189 11.26 -12.49 -11.62
C PRO A 189 11.20 -12.09 -10.13
N ILE A 190 10.49 -11.00 -9.80
CA ILE A 190 10.35 -10.52 -8.42
C ILE A 190 9.54 -11.50 -7.56
N LYS A 191 8.47 -12.05 -8.13
CA LYS A 191 7.52 -12.91 -7.41
C LYS A 191 7.94 -14.37 -7.35
N PHE A 192 8.62 -14.86 -8.38
CA PHE A 192 8.89 -16.28 -8.57
C PHE A 192 9.55 -16.93 -7.35
N SER A 193 10.61 -16.32 -6.80
CA SER A 193 11.35 -16.89 -5.67
C SER A 193 10.44 -17.07 -4.44
N SER A 194 9.60 -16.08 -4.13
CA SER A 194 8.69 -16.15 -2.98
C SER A 194 7.61 -17.22 -3.18
N LEU A 195 6.97 -17.24 -4.35
CA LEU A 195 5.93 -18.23 -4.68
C LEU A 195 6.49 -19.65 -4.68
N TYR A 196 7.69 -19.85 -5.23
CA TYR A 196 8.33 -21.16 -5.27
C TYR A 196 8.65 -21.69 -3.87
N MET A 197 9.19 -20.86 -2.96
CA MET A 197 9.46 -21.25 -1.58
C MET A 197 8.17 -21.66 -0.84
N ILE A 198 7.11 -20.86 -0.96
CA ILE A 198 5.82 -21.13 -0.30
C ILE A 198 5.19 -22.42 -0.82
N SER A 199 5.31 -22.70 -2.13
CA SER A 199 4.81 -23.95 -2.71
C SER A 199 5.46 -25.21 -2.13
N LYS A 200 6.64 -25.09 -1.50
CA LYS A 200 7.39 -26.20 -0.92
C LYS A 200 7.27 -26.29 0.60
N GLU A 201 7.19 -25.16 1.29
CA GLU A 201 7.46 -25.10 2.73
C GLU A 201 6.29 -24.52 3.56
N HIS A 202 5.20 -24.07 2.93
CA HIS A 202 4.12 -23.43 3.67
C HIS A 202 3.25 -24.44 4.43
N TRP A 203 2.98 -24.16 5.71
CA TRP A 203 2.27 -25.06 6.62
C TRP A 203 0.78 -25.23 6.29
N ASN A 204 0.15 -24.22 5.65
CA ASN A 204 -1.28 -24.24 5.30
C ASN A 204 -1.50 -24.74 3.85
N PRO A 205 -2.18 -25.88 3.65
CA PRO A 205 -2.45 -26.44 2.32
C PRO A 205 -3.31 -25.55 1.40
N ALA A 206 -4.21 -24.73 1.96
CA ALA A 206 -5.06 -23.84 1.16
C ALA A 206 -4.24 -22.72 0.49
N ILE A 207 -3.27 -22.16 1.24
CA ILE A 207 -2.32 -21.18 0.70
C ILE A 207 -1.45 -21.82 -0.39
N VAL A 208 -0.99 -23.05 -0.18
CA VAL A 208 -0.23 -23.80 -1.18
C VAL A 208 -1.03 -23.97 -2.47
N ALA A 209 -2.32 -24.33 -2.37
CA ALA A 209 -3.21 -24.45 -3.53
C ALA A 209 -3.40 -23.11 -4.27
N LEU A 210 -3.61 -22.00 -3.54
CA LEU A 210 -3.69 -20.66 -4.13
C LEU A 210 -2.40 -20.27 -4.85
N VAL A 211 -1.24 -20.57 -4.27
CA VAL A 211 0.07 -20.34 -4.90
C VAL A 211 0.23 -21.16 -6.18
N TYR A 212 -0.22 -22.42 -6.20
CA TYR A 212 -0.20 -23.22 -7.42
C TYR A 212 -1.08 -22.62 -8.52
N ASN A 213 -2.25 -22.09 -8.18
CA ASN A 213 -3.12 -21.39 -9.15
C ASN A 213 -2.40 -20.15 -9.71
N VAL A 214 -1.74 -19.37 -8.86
CA VAL A 214 -0.95 -18.19 -9.28
C VAL A 214 0.22 -18.59 -10.17
N LEU A 215 0.97 -19.64 -9.82
CA LEU A 215 2.07 -20.15 -10.64
C LEU A 215 1.56 -20.63 -12.01
N LYS A 216 0.41 -21.30 -12.04
CA LYS A 216 -0.23 -21.74 -13.28
C LYS A 216 -0.62 -20.55 -14.15
N ALA A 217 -1.20 -19.50 -13.57
CA ALA A 217 -1.54 -18.28 -14.29
C ALA A 217 -0.30 -17.62 -14.93
N PHE A 218 0.83 -17.57 -14.21
CA PHE A 218 2.09 -17.07 -14.78
C PHE A 218 2.64 -17.94 -15.92
N ILE A 219 2.46 -19.26 -15.87
CA ILE A 219 2.82 -20.16 -16.97
C ILE A 219 1.95 -19.90 -18.21
N GLU A 220 0.64 -19.72 -18.00
CA GLU A 220 -0.32 -19.43 -19.07
C GLU A 220 -0.04 -18.06 -19.73
N MET A 221 0.39 -17.06 -18.95
CA MET A 221 0.78 -15.73 -19.47
C MET A 221 2.07 -15.76 -20.30
N ASN A 222 3.15 -16.36 -19.78
CA ASN A 222 4.44 -16.36 -20.45
C ASN A 222 5.29 -17.58 -20.09
N SER A 223 4.99 -18.70 -20.75
CA SER A 223 5.67 -19.98 -20.50
C SER A 223 7.18 -19.94 -20.75
N THR A 224 7.65 -19.14 -21.72
CA THR A 224 9.07 -19.00 -22.04
C THR A 224 9.83 -18.29 -20.92
N MET A 225 9.33 -17.14 -20.45
CA MET A 225 9.94 -16.41 -19.33
C MET A 225 9.86 -17.20 -18.03
N PHE A 226 8.75 -17.90 -17.79
CA PHE A 226 8.61 -18.76 -16.62
C PHE A 226 9.69 -19.84 -16.57
N ASN A 227 9.97 -20.47 -17.71
CA ASN A 227 11.02 -21.48 -17.81
C ASN A 227 12.42 -20.89 -17.60
N GLU A 228 12.70 -19.70 -18.16
CA GLU A 228 13.97 -18.99 -17.97
C GLU A 228 14.22 -18.60 -16.51
N VAL A 229 13.20 -18.04 -15.85
CA VAL A 229 13.30 -17.68 -14.42
C VAL A 229 13.44 -18.92 -13.55
N THR A 230 12.75 -20.02 -13.88
CA THR A 230 12.91 -21.31 -13.19
C THR A 230 14.33 -21.87 -13.35
N ALA A 231 14.91 -21.79 -14.54
CA ALA A 231 16.27 -22.25 -14.82
C ALA A 231 17.32 -21.39 -14.08
N THR A 232 17.12 -20.07 -14.07
CA THR A 232 17.98 -19.12 -13.36
C THR A 232 17.94 -19.37 -11.86
N HIS A 233 16.75 -19.51 -11.27
CA HIS A 233 16.58 -19.77 -9.84
C HIS A 233 17.19 -21.12 -9.40
N LYS A 234 17.06 -22.18 -10.21
CA LYS A 234 17.74 -23.46 -9.96
C LYS A 234 19.26 -23.32 -9.97
N SER A 235 19.79 -22.52 -10.89
CA SER A 235 21.23 -22.25 -11.00
C SER A 235 21.75 -21.46 -9.80
N ASP A 236 21.02 -20.42 -9.39
CA ASP A 236 21.34 -19.62 -8.20
C ASP A 236 21.27 -20.46 -6.93
N CYS A 237 20.24 -21.28 -6.75
CA CYS A 237 20.12 -22.17 -5.59
C CYS A 237 21.27 -23.19 -5.51
N GLN A 238 21.75 -23.69 -6.65
CA GLN A 238 22.94 -24.54 -6.70
C GLN A 238 24.22 -23.78 -6.35
N ILE A 239 24.35 -22.52 -6.77
CA ILE A 239 25.48 -21.66 -6.41
C ILE A 239 25.47 -21.40 -4.90
N TRP A 240 24.33 -21.05 -4.31
CA TRP A 240 24.19 -20.83 -2.87
C TRP A 240 24.49 -22.09 -2.05
N LYS A 241 23.99 -23.27 -2.45
CA LYS A 241 24.37 -24.54 -1.80
C LYS A 241 25.88 -24.81 -1.89
N LYS A 242 26.50 -24.55 -3.04
CA LYS A 242 27.96 -24.67 -3.20
C LYS A 242 28.73 -23.68 -2.33
N LEU A 243 28.24 -22.46 -2.18
CA LEU A 243 28.84 -21.44 -1.31
C LEU A 243 28.74 -21.83 0.17
N GLU A 244 27.58 -22.33 0.60
CA GLU A 244 27.35 -22.81 1.97
C GLU A 244 28.23 -24.04 2.29
N ASP A 245 28.35 -24.98 1.35
CA ASP A 245 29.29 -26.12 1.45
C ASP A 245 30.77 -25.66 1.50
N LEU A 246 31.13 -24.59 0.79
CA LEU A 246 32.47 -24.02 0.79
C LEU A 246 32.77 -23.27 2.09
N GLU A 247 31.79 -22.58 2.67
CA GLU A 247 31.88 -21.93 3.98
C GLU A 247 31.97 -22.96 5.12
N LEU A 248 31.17 -24.03 5.08
CA LEU A 248 31.27 -25.13 6.03
C LEU A 248 32.64 -25.82 5.98
N LYS A 249 33.18 -26.04 4.77
CA LYS A 249 34.54 -26.57 4.56
C LYS A 249 35.66 -25.60 4.97
N ARG A 250 35.39 -24.29 5.03
CA ARG A 250 36.32 -23.29 5.56
C ARG A 250 36.28 -23.25 7.09
N GLY A 251 35.09 -23.35 7.71
CA GLY A 251 34.93 -23.46 9.16
C GLY A 251 35.61 -24.70 9.74
N LEU A 252 35.41 -25.88 9.11
CA LEU A 252 36.07 -27.13 9.49
C LEU A 252 37.61 -27.09 9.37
N ARG A 253 38.16 -26.15 8.58
CA ARG A 253 39.61 -25.98 8.41
C ARG A 253 40.24 -25.12 9.52
N CYS A 254 39.44 -24.31 10.22
CA CYS A 254 39.89 -23.46 11.33
C CYS A 254 39.88 -24.19 12.68
N ASP A 255 39.05 -25.23 12.86
CA ASP A 255 39.01 -26.04 14.09
C ASP A 255 40.14 -27.08 14.19
N GLY A 256 41.01 -27.18 13.17
CA GLY A 256 42.12 -28.13 13.10
C GLY A 256 43.46 -27.64 13.67
N ILE A 257 43.54 -26.44 14.24
CA ILE A 257 44.78 -25.91 14.84
C ILE A 257 44.54 -25.70 16.34
N ILE A 258 44.70 -26.76 17.12
CA ILE A 258 44.92 -26.66 18.56
C ILE A 258 46.46 -26.56 18.75
N PRO A 259 47.02 -25.43 19.20
CA PRO A 259 48.43 -25.38 19.57
C PRO A 259 48.60 -26.06 20.93
N THR A 260 49.44 -27.11 20.96
CA THR A 260 50.04 -27.68 22.17
C THR A 260 50.93 -26.69 22.90
#